data_AF-A0A1Z3CJY7-F1
#
_entry.id   AF-A0A1Z3CJY7-F1
#
_cell.length_a   1.000
_cell.length_b   1.000
_cell.length_c   1.000
_cell.angle_alpha   90.00
_cell.angle_beta   90.00
_cell.angle_gamma   90.00
#
_symmetry.space_group_name_H-M   'P 1'
#
loop_
_entity.id
_entity.type
_entity.pdbx_description
1 polymer ?
#
loop_
_entity_poly.entity_id
_entity_poly.type
_entity_poly.pdbx_seq_one_letter_code
_entity_poly.pdbx_strand_id
1 'polypeptide(L)' 'MIKDLKAQAEKAVNEVNFRYSKGMKFFLEDLMAVQVCLNETNFLSFKGYLSNKLQNEKIAVTTWINGKKGFMKK' A
#
# COMPACT_ATOMS: atom_id res chain seq x y z
N MET A 1 -11.84 -8.41 -11.33
CA MET A 1 -12.01 -7.07 -10.72
C MET A 1 -11.95 -7.24 -9.20
N ILE A 2 -11.26 -6.35 -8.48
CA ILE A 2 -11.22 -6.38 -7.00
C ILE A 2 -12.64 -6.16 -6.49
N LYS A 3 -13.24 -7.21 -5.91
CA LYS A 3 -14.65 -7.20 -5.47
C LYS A 3 -14.88 -6.32 -4.25
N ASP A 4 -13.94 -6.34 -3.31
CA ASP A 4 -13.99 -5.54 -2.08
C ASP A 4 -12.65 -4.81 -1.90
N LEU A 5 -12.65 -3.53 -2.27
CA LEU A 5 -11.49 -2.65 -2.15
C LEU A 5 -11.09 -2.42 -0.69
N LYS A 6 -12.06 -2.35 0.22
CA LYS A 6 -11.81 -2.06 1.64
C LYS A 6 -11.11 -3.26 2.29
N ALA A 7 -11.70 -4.44 2.14
CA ALA A 7 -11.12 -5.66 2.69
C ALA A 7 -9.73 -5.95 2.11
N GLN A 8 -9.51 -5.69 0.81
CA GLN A 8 -8.20 -5.88 0.21
C GLN A 8 -7.17 -4.86 0.73
N ALA A 9 -7.57 -3.61 0.96
CA ALA A 9 -6.69 -2.60 1.54
C ALA A 9 -6.32 -2.93 2.99
N GLU A 10 -7.25 -3.49 3.79
CA GLU A 10 -6.95 -3.95 5.16
C GLU A 10 -5.88 -5.05 5.16
N LYS A 11 -5.93 -5.99 4.20
CA LYS A 11 -4.87 -6.99 4.05
C LYS A 11 -3.51 -6.36 3.80
N ALA A 12 -3.46 -5.36 2.90
CA ALA A 12 -2.22 -4.63 2.61
C ALA A 12 -1.73 -3.81 3.82
N VAL A 13 -2.63 -3.19 4.58
CA VAL A 13 -2.29 -2.47 5.82
C VAL A 13 -1.73 -3.42 6.89
N ASN A 14 -2.37 -4.57 7.09
CA ASN A 14 -1.90 -5.59 8.03
C ASN A 14 -0.52 -6.11 7.63
N GLU A 15 -0.30 -6.34 6.33
CA GLU A 15 1.01 -6.72 5.81
C GLU A 15 2.07 -5.63 6.07
N VAL A 16 1.72 -4.35 5.87
CA VAL A 16 2.63 -3.23 6.18
C VAL A 16 3.03 -3.23 7.65
N ASN A 17 2.05 -3.36 8.56
CA ASN A 17 2.29 -3.36 10.00
C ASN A 17 3.09 -4.58 10.47
N PHE A 18 2.93 -5.73 9.81
CA PHE A 18 3.65 -6.96 10.15
C PHE A 18 5.10 -6.96 9.61
N ARG A 19 5.31 -6.45 8.39
CA ARG A 19 6.59 -6.57 7.68
C ARG A 19 7.54 -5.39 7.88
N TYR A 20 7.02 -4.18 8.07
CA TYR A 20 7.82 -2.97 8.08
C TYR A 20 7.85 -2.31 9.45
N SER A 21 9.07 -2.12 9.95
CA SER A 21 9.35 -1.31 11.13
C SER A 21 9.36 0.19 10.80
N LYS A 22 9.18 1.02 11.81
CA LYS A 22 9.23 2.50 11.68
C LYS A 22 10.52 2.96 10.97
N GLY A 23 10.35 3.86 10.00
CA GLY A 23 11.46 4.39 9.18
C GLY A 23 11.83 3.51 7.97
N MET A 24 11.36 2.26 7.88
CA MET A 24 11.57 1.44 6.70
C MET A 24 10.78 1.99 5.51
N LYS A 25 11.41 1.91 4.33
CA LYS A 25 10.84 2.37 3.07
C LYS A 25 10.40 1.19 2.22
N PHE A 26 9.30 1.35 1.50
CA PHE A 26 8.72 0.31 0.64
C PHE A 26 7.89 0.91 -0.50
N PHE A 27 7.70 0.13 -1.56
CA PHE A 27 6.68 0.40 -2.58
C PHE A 27 5.42 -0.39 -2.26
N LEU A 28 4.25 0.08 -2.72
CA LEU A 28 3.02 -0.68 -2.55
C LEU A 28 3.10 -2.02 -3.28
N GLU A 29 3.79 -2.03 -4.42
CA GLU A 29 4.03 -3.21 -5.25
C GLU A 29 4.92 -4.27 -4.58
N ASP A 30 5.59 -3.94 -3.47
CA ASP A 30 6.34 -4.91 -2.65
C ASP A 30 5.41 -5.73 -1.74
N LEU A 31 4.16 -5.29 -1.54
CA LEU A 31 3.17 -5.98 -0.71
C LEU A 31 2.51 -7.10 -1.51
N MET A 32 2.48 -8.31 -0.96
CA MET A 32 1.81 -9.46 -1.59
C MET A 32 0.32 -9.18 -1.80
N ALA A 33 -0.33 -8.51 -0.84
CA ALA A 33 -1.73 -8.11 -0.96
C ALA A 33 -1.98 -7.12 -2.11
N VAL A 34 -0.96 -6.42 -2.59
CA VAL A 34 -1.07 -5.55 -3.77
C VAL A 34 -0.70 -6.31 -5.05
N GLN A 35 0.30 -7.19 -4.99
CA GLN A 35 0.75 -7.99 -6.15
C GLN A 35 -0.37 -8.85 -6.74
N VAL A 36 -1.21 -9.45 -5.90
CA VAL A 36 -2.37 -10.25 -6.36
C VAL A 36 -3.42 -9.43 -7.11
N CYS A 37 -3.33 -8.10 -7.09
CA CYS A 37 -4.28 -7.19 -7.73
C CYS A 37 -3.72 -6.48 -8.97
N LEU A 38 -2.45 -6.68 -9.36
CA LEU A 38 -1.80 -5.89 -10.41
C LEU A 38 -2.53 -5.94 -11.77
N ASN A 39 -3.13 -7.09 -12.09
CA ASN A 39 -3.82 -7.30 -13.37
C ASN A 39 -5.33 -6.99 -13.32
N GLU A 40 -5.80 -6.41 -12.22
CA GLU A 40 -7.21 -6.11 -12.03
C GLU A 40 -7.61 -4.80 -12.71
N THR A 41 -8.77 -4.79 -13.36
CA THR A 41 -9.28 -3.63 -14.12
C THR A 41 -9.45 -2.36 -13.28
N ASN A 42 -9.68 -2.52 -11.97
CA ASN A 42 -9.81 -1.44 -11.00
C ASN A 42 -8.57 -1.25 -10.10
N PHE A 43 -7.40 -1.75 -10.51
CA PHE A 43 -6.16 -1.65 -9.75
C PHE A 43 -5.77 -0.21 -9.41
N LEU A 44 -5.92 0.75 -10.34
CA LEU A 44 -5.58 2.15 -10.09
C LEU A 44 -6.44 2.76 -8.98
N SER A 45 -7.74 2.47 -8.98
CA SER A 45 -8.66 2.89 -7.92
C SER A 45 -8.26 2.28 -6.57
N PHE A 46 -7.89 1.00 -6.55
CA PHE A 46 -7.38 0.33 -5.35
C PHE A 46 -6.08 0.97 -4.83
N LYS A 47 -5.10 1.20 -5.71
CA LYS A 47 -3.82 1.82 -5.36
C LYS A 47 -4.01 3.22 -4.76
N GLY A 48 -4.91 4.02 -5.33
CA GLY A 48 -5.29 5.33 -4.80
C GLY A 48 -5.94 5.23 -3.42
N TYR A 49 -6.91 4.32 -3.26
CA TYR A 49 -7.58 4.08 -1.98
C TYR A 49 -6.59 3.66 -0.88
N LEU A 50 -5.73 2.68 -1.16
CA LEU A 50 -4.71 2.20 -0.21
C LEU A 50 -3.72 3.33 0.16
N SER A 51 -3.26 4.10 -0.83
CA SER A 51 -2.36 5.25 -0.60
C SER A 51 -2.98 6.28 0.35
N ASN A 52 -4.27 6.58 0.18
CA ASN A 52 -4.99 7.52 1.04
C ASN A 52 -5.19 6.95 2.44
N LYS A 53 -5.57 5.67 2.54
CA LYS A 53 -5.76 4.99 3.83
C LYS A 53 -4.48 5.00 4.67
N LEU A 54 -3.34 4.62 4.10
CA LEU A 54 -2.04 4.60 4.80
C LEU A 54 -1.66 5.97 5.36
N GLN A 55 -1.97 7.05 4.65
CA GLN A 55 -1.68 8.41 5.06
C GLN A 55 -2.66 8.91 6.14
N ASN A 56 -3.97 8.72 5.92
CA ASN A 56 -5.02 9.18 6.83
C ASN A 56 -4.92 8.49 8.20
N GLU A 57 -4.56 7.20 8.21
CA GLU A 57 -4.37 6.41 9.43
C GLU A 57 -2.97 6.56 10.01
N LYS A 58 -2.12 7.41 9.42
CA LYS A 58 -0.75 7.68 9.85
C LYS A 58 0.12 6.40 9.93
N ILE A 59 -0.22 5.37 9.15
CA ILE A 59 0.54 4.12 9.08
C ILE A 59 1.85 4.34 8.32
N ALA A 60 1.79 5.08 7.22
CA ALA A 60 2.95 5.40 6.40
C ALA A 60 2.79 6.77 5.73
N VAL A 61 3.92 7.40 5.40
CA VAL A 61 3.96 8.68 4.68
C VAL A 61 4.63 8.50 3.31
N THR A 62 4.23 9.32 2.34
CA THR A 62 4.88 9.31 1.03
C THR A 62 6.34 9.73 1.15
N THR A 63 7.22 9.02 0.46
CA THR A 63 8.65 9.31 0.40
C THR A 63 9.18 9.04 -1.01
N TRP A 64 10.48 9.27 -1.21
CA TRP A 64 11.19 8.92 -2.44
C TRP A 64 12.18 7.78 -2.16
N ILE A 65 12.15 6.78 -3.03
CA ILE A 65 13.05 5.61 -3.05
C ILE A 65 13.66 5.58 -4.45
N ASN A 66 14.96 5.87 -4.57
CA ASN A 66 15.69 5.86 -5.84
C ASN A 66 14.99 6.62 -6.98
N GLY A 67 14.48 7.83 -6.70
CA GLY A 67 13.79 8.68 -7.70
C GLY A 67 12.34 8.26 -8.01
N LYS A 68 11.81 7.22 -7.38
CA LYS A 68 10.41 6.78 -7.50
C LYS A 68 9.63 7.08 -6.22
N LYS A 69 8.35 7.41 -6.36
CA LYS A 69 7.46 7.63 -5.22
C LYS A 69 7.20 6.30 -4.51
N GLY A 70 7.46 6.25 -3.21
CA GLY A 70 7.19 5.12 -2.33
C GLY A 70 6.60 5.58 -1.01
N PHE A 71 6.70 4.73 0.00
CA PHE A 71 6.19 4.97 1.34
C PHE A 71 7.26 4.70 2.39
N MET A 72 7.19 5.42 3.51
CA MET A 72 7.99 5.19 4.71
C MET A 72 7.05 4.89 5.87
N LYS A 73 7.26 3.78 6.57
CA LYS A 73 6.48 3.42 7.75
C LYS A 73 6.65 4.48 8.84
N LYS A 74 5.54 4.96 9.39
CA LYS A 74 5.51 5.89 10.51
C LYS A 74 5.56 5.20 11.87
#